data_AF-A0A351Y5U8-F1
#
_entry.id   AF-A0A351Y5U8-F1
#
_cell.length_a   1.000
_cell.length_b   1.000
_cell.length_c   1.000
_cell.angle_alpha   90.00
_cell.angle_beta   90.00
_cell.angle_gamma   90.00
#
_symmetry.space_group_name_H-M   'P 1'
#
loop_
_entity.id
_entity.type
_entity.pdbx_description
1 polymer ?
#
loop_
_entity_poly.entity_id
_entity_poly.type
_entity_poly.pdbx_seq_one_letter_code
_entity_poly.pdbx_strand_id
1 'polypeptide(L)'
;MTFIFSALLDNLTTTLIMIQIGRKIYTNKENFLLYVANVIIAANAGGAASPIGDVTTIMLRLANKFTAGQIITMGMLPAIMTRLIPQFLM
;
A
#
# COMPACT_ATOMS: atom_id res chain seq x y z
N MET A 1 1.04 -3.00 -9.21
CA MET A 1 2.03 -1.90 -9.11
C MET A 1 1.86 -1.03 -7.88
N THR A 2 0.64 -0.64 -7.51
CA THR A 2 0.35 0.19 -6.31
C THR A 2 1.09 -0.25 -5.04
N PHE A 3 1.09 -1.55 -4.72
CA PHE A 3 1.83 -2.10 -3.58
C PHE A 3 3.33 -1.80 -3.62
N ILE A 4 3.96 -2.03 -4.77
CA ILE A 4 5.42 -1.83 -4.93
C ILE A 4 5.74 -0.33 -4.92
N PHE A 5 4.92 0.48 -5.59
CA PHE A 5 5.12 1.93 -5.61
C PHE A 5 4.95 2.56 -4.23
N SER A 6 3.97 2.10 -3.44
CA SER A 6 3.78 2.61 -2.09
C SER A 6 4.91 2.26 -1.14
N ALA A 7 5.65 1.19 -1.39
CA ALA A 7 6.85 0.88 -0.62
C ALA A 7 7.97 1.93 -0.81
N LEU A 8 7.91 2.73 -1.89
CA LEU A 8 8.93 3.71 -2.28
C LEU A 8 8.47 5.17 -2.15
N LEU A 9 7.18 5.45 -2.41
CA LEU A 9 6.65 6.80 -2.66
C LEU A 9 5.71 7.33 -1.59
N ASP A 10 5.50 6.63 -0.48
CA ASP A 10 4.41 6.86 0.49
C ASP A 10 3.00 6.41 0.01
N ASN A 11 2.16 6.05 0.98
CA ASN A 11 0.84 5.45 0.77
C ASN A 11 -0.22 6.43 0.25
N LEU A 12 -0.21 7.69 0.70
CA LEU A 12 -1.15 8.71 0.28
C LEU A 12 -0.84 9.18 -1.14
N THR A 13 0.42 9.51 -1.42
CA THR A 13 0.85 9.94 -2.76
C THR A 13 0.61 8.84 -3.79
N THR A 14 0.95 7.60 -3.47
CA THR A 14 0.69 6.47 -4.36
C THR A 14 -0.81 6.29 -4.62
N THR A 15 -1.64 6.41 -3.58
CA THR A 15 -3.11 6.34 -3.72
C THR A 15 -3.63 7.44 -4.62
N LEU A 16 -3.24 8.70 -4.39
CA LEU A 16 -3.70 9.84 -5.18
C LEU A 16 -3.31 9.70 -6.65
N ILE A 17 -2.07 9.32 -6.94
CA ILE A 17 -1.60 9.09 -8.32
C ILE A 17 -2.44 8.00 -8.99
N MET A 18 -2.66 6.87 -8.30
CA MET A 18 -3.42 5.75 -8.85
C MET A 18 -4.90 6.07 -9.05
N ILE A 19 -5.51 6.84 -8.17
CA ILE A 19 -6.89 7.32 -8.33
C ILE A 19 -7.00 8.27 -9.54
N GLN A 20 -6.06 9.20 -9.70
CA GLN A 20 -6.02 10.12 -10.85
C GLN A 20 -5.89 9.36 -12.19
N ILE A 21 -5.10 8.29 -12.21
CA ILE A 21 -5.01 7.39 -13.37
C ILE A 21 -6.33 6.64 -13.58
N GLY A 22 -6.90 6.06 -12.52
CA GLY A 22 -8.15 5.30 -12.58
C GLY A 22 -9.32 6.12 -13.11
N ARG A 23 -9.42 7.41 -12.75
CA ARG A 23 -10.47 8.31 -13.25
C ARG A 23 -10.48 8.47 -14.77
N LYS A 24 -9.36 8.24 -15.44
CA LYS A 24 -9.25 8.30 -16.91
C LYS A 24 -9.59 6.97 -17.59
N ILE A 25 -9.58 5.86 -16.83
CA ILE A 25 -9.75 4.50 -17.34
C ILE A 25 -11.16 3.99 -17.10
N TYR A 26 -11.71 4.21 -15.90
CA TYR A 26 -13.01 3.68 -15.52
C TYR A 26 -14.14 4.69 -15.76
N THR A 27 -15.08 4.33 -16.63
CA THR A 27 -16.28 5.14 -16.91
C THR A 27 -17.45 4.79 -15.99
N ASN A 28 -17.55 3.54 -15.55
CA ASN A 28 -18.58 3.09 -14.61
C ASN A 28 -18.16 3.39 -13.16
N LYS A 29 -19.05 4.02 -12.39
CA LYS A 29 -18.84 4.42 -10.99
C LYS A 29 -18.54 3.24 -10.07
N GLU A 30 -19.24 2.13 -10.22
CA GLU A 30 -19.06 0.93 -9.39
C GLU A 30 -17.68 0.31 -9.59
N ASN A 31 -17.28 0.12 -10.85
CA ASN A 31 -15.94 -0.37 -11.19
C ASN A 31 -14.84 0.59 -10.70
N PHE A 32 -15.08 1.91 -10.79
CA PHE A 32 -14.15 2.90 -10.26
C PHE A 32 -14.02 2.80 -8.72
N LEU A 33 -15.13 2.61 -8.00
CA LEU A 33 -15.10 2.44 -6.55
C LEU A 33 -14.37 1.17 -6.12
N LEU A 34 -14.60 0.04 -6.81
CA LEU A 34 -13.87 -1.21 -6.58
C LEU A 34 -12.36 -1.05 -6.86
N TYR A 35 -12.01 -0.32 -7.92
CA TYR A 35 -10.62 0.01 -8.21
C TYR A 35 -10.00 0.87 -7.10
N VAL A 36 -10.69 1.93 -6.66
CA VAL A 36 -10.22 2.81 -5.58
C VAL A 36 -9.99 2.02 -4.29
N ALA A 37 -10.93 1.15 -3.91
CA ALA A 37 -10.80 0.30 -2.73
C ALA A 37 -9.56 -0.61 -2.80
N ASN A 38 -9.37 -1.30 -3.93
CA ASN A 38 -8.21 -2.16 -4.16
C ASN A 38 -6.90 -1.37 -4.14
N VAL A 39 -6.88 -0.15 -4.70
CA VAL A 39 -5.70 0.73 -4.68
C VAL A 39 -5.35 1.13 -3.25
N ILE A 40 -6.32 1.56 -2.44
CA ILE A 40 -6.08 1.98 -1.05
C ILE A 40 -5.50 0.82 -0.23
N ILE A 41 -6.09 -0.38 -0.36
CA ILE A 41 -5.63 -1.57 0.34
C ILE A 41 -4.21 -1.93 -0.10
N ALA A 42 -3.95 -1.97 -1.40
CA ALA A 42 -2.63 -2.31 -1.93
C ALA A 42 -1.57 -1.28 -1.55
N ALA A 43 -1.89 0.03 -1.58
CA ALA A 43 -0.97 1.09 -1.18
C ALA A 43 -0.62 0.95 0.31
N ASN A 44 -1.62 0.88 1.18
CA ASN A 44 -1.37 0.82 2.61
C ASN A 44 -0.56 -0.43 3.01
N ALA A 45 -0.88 -1.59 2.42
CA ALA A 45 -0.11 -2.82 2.64
C ALA A 45 1.34 -2.68 2.13
N GLY A 46 1.54 -2.06 0.97
CA GLY A 46 2.87 -1.83 0.40
C GLY A 46 3.73 -0.88 1.24
N GLY A 47 3.14 0.22 1.73
CA GLY A 47 3.83 1.18 2.59
C GLY A 47 4.29 0.54 3.91
N ALA A 48 3.41 -0.24 4.56
CA ALA A 48 3.71 -0.91 5.81
C ALA A 48 4.79 -2.01 5.70
N ALA A 49 4.99 -2.59 4.52
CA ALA A 49 6.06 -3.57 4.26
C ALA A 49 7.44 -2.94 4.01
N SER A 50 7.55 -1.61 4.06
CA SER A 50 8.76 -0.87 3.75
C SER A 50 9.23 -0.02 4.94
N PRO A 51 10.55 0.08 5.18
CA PRO A 51 11.11 0.93 6.23
C PRO A 51 10.97 2.44 5.96
N ILE A 52 10.50 2.84 4.77
CA ILE A 52 10.37 4.24 4.33
C ILE A 52 8.95 4.52 3.81
N GLY A 53 8.17 3.49 3.47
CA GLY A 53 6.87 3.64 2.80
C GLY A 53 5.71 4.10 3.70
N ASP A 54 5.84 4.01 5.02
CA ASP A 54 4.82 4.46 5.98
C ASP A 54 5.45 5.23 7.15
N VAL A 55 4.72 6.22 7.67
CA VAL A 55 5.20 7.07 8.77
C VAL A 55 5.45 6.25 10.03
N THR A 56 4.66 5.19 10.26
CA THR A 56 4.80 4.34 11.44
C THR A 56 6.08 3.51 11.38
N THR A 57 6.45 2.97 10.21
CA THR A 57 7.69 2.19 10.06
C THR A 57 8.92 3.08 10.16
N ILE A 58 8.85 4.31 9.64
CA ILE A 58 9.87 5.34 9.86
C ILE A 58 9.98 5.65 11.35
N MET A 59 8.87 5.90 12.04
CA MET A 59 8.86 6.21 13.48
C MET A 59 9.49 5.08 14.31
N LEU A 60 9.13 3.82 14.03
CA LEU A 60 9.71 2.65 14.71
C LEU A 60 11.22 2.51 14.45
N ARG A 61 11.66 2.83 13.23
CA ARG A 61 13.08 2.82 12.86
C ARG A 61 13.85 3.95 13.56
N LEU A 62 13.32 5.16 13.58
CA LEU A 62 13.90 6.31 14.28
C LEU A 62 13.97 6.08 15.80
N ALA A 63 12.99 5.37 16.35
CA ALA A 63 12.98 4.96 17.76
C ALA A 63 13.88 3.73 18.06
N ASN A 64 14.67 3.26 17.10
CA ASN A 64 15.53 2.07 17.19
C ASN A 64 14.79 0.79 17.65
N LYS A 65 13.48 0.67 17.36
CA LYS A 65 12.67 -0.50 17.74
C LYS A 65 12.81 -1.65 16.75
N PHE A 66 12.98 -1.35 15.47
CA PHE A 66 13.18 -2.34 14.40
C PHE A 66 14.22 -1.85 13.39
N THR A 67 15.02 -2.78 12.89
CA THR A 67 15.93 -2.53 11.76
C THR A 67 15.15 -2.54 10.44
N ALA A 68 15.73 -1.95 9.39
CA ALA A 68 15.14 -1.96 8.05
C ALA A 68 14.87 -3.39 7.53
N GLY A 69 15.80 -4.32 7.79
CA GLY A 69 15.65 -5.72 7.41
C GLY A 69 14.52 -6.43 8.16
N GLN A 70 14.35 -6.14 9.46
CA GLN A 70 13.24 -6.70 10.25
C GLN A 70 11.87 -6.22 9.77
N ILE A 71 11.74 -4.93 9.42
CA ILE A 71 10.48 -4.39 8.89
C ILE A 71 10.10 -5.12 7.59
N ILE A 72 11.05 -5.33 6.68
CA ILE A 72 10.79 -6.03 5.42
C ILE A 72 10.45 -7.50 5.69
N THR A 73 11.30 -8.22 6.43
CA THR A 73 11.13 -9.67 6.64
C THR A 73 9.88 -10.02 7.44
N MET A 74 9.55 -9.24 8.48
CA MET A 74 8.36 -9.45 9.30
C MET A 74 7.10 -8.87 8.67
N GLY A 75 7.20 -7.75 7.95
CA GLY A 75 6.05 -7.03 7.38
C GLY A 75 5.60 -7.55 6.02
N MET A 76 6.49 -8.17 5.23
CA MET A 76 6.18 -8.55 3.84
C MET A 76 5.10 -9.63 3.74
N LEU A 77 5.15 -10.67 4.57
CA LEU A 77 4.13 -11.74 4.54
C LEU A 77 2.75 -11.21 4.99
N PRO A 78 2.60 -10.51 6.13
CA PRO A 78 1.34 -9.87 6.51
C PRO A 78 0.82 -8.91 5.45
N ALA A 79 1.68 -8.08 4.85
CA ALA A 79 1.27 -7.12 3.84
C ALA A 79 0.73 -7.79 2.56
N ILE A 80 1.37 -8.87 2.12
CA ILE A 80 0.88 -9.65 0.99
C ILE A 80 -0.49 -10.25 1.31
N MET A 81 -0.69 -10.81 2.50
CA MET A 81 -1.96 -11.40 2.90
C MET A 81 -3.08 -10.35 3.00
N THR A 82 -2.81 -9.20 3.63
CA THR A 82 -3.78 -8.09 3.74
C THR A 82 -4.15 -7.52 2.38
N ARG A 83 -3.28 -7.61 1.37
CA ARG A 83 -3.64 -7.26 0.00
C ARG A 83 -4.44 -8.37 -0.69
N LEU A 84 -4.04 -9.62 -0.56
CA LEU A 84 -4.63 -10.74 -1.30
C LEU A 84 -6.04 -11.08 -0.80
N ILE A 85 -6.26 -11.12 0.51
CA ILE A 85 -7.56 -11.54 1.08
C ILE A 85 -8.71 -10.65 0.57
N PRO A 86 -8.65 -9.31 0.65
CA PRO A 86 -9.73 -8.46 0.16
C PRO A 86 -9.88 -8.53 -1.36
N GLN A 87 -8.79 -8.71 -2.09
CA GLN A 87 -8.79 -8.85 -3.56
C GLN A 87 -9.56 -10.09 -4.03
N PHE A 88 -9.63 -11.16 -3.23
CA PHE A 88 -10.43 -12.35 -3.53
C PHE A 88 -11.89 -12.24 -3.10
N LEU A 89 -12.22 -11.28 -2.24
CA LEU A 89 -13.58 -11.11 -1.69
C LEU A 89 -14.42 -10.08 -2.46
N MET A 90 -13.77 -9.14 -3.16
CA MET A 90 -14.39 -8.08 -3.96
C MET A 90 -14.41 -8.46 -5.44
#